data_AF-A0A9Q3ZIJ8-F1
#
_entry.id   AF-A0A9Q3ZIJ8-F1
#
_cell.length_a   1.000
_cell.length_b   1.000
_cell.length_c   1.000
_cell.angle_alpha   90.00
_cell.angle_beta   90.00
_cell.angle_gamma   90.00
#
_symmetry.space_group_name_H-M   'P 1'
#
loop_
_entity.id
_entity.type
_entity.pdbx_description
1 polymer ?
#
loop_
_entity_poly.entity_id
_entity_poly.type
_entity_poly.pdbx_seq_one_letter_code
_entity_poly.pdbx_strand_id
1 'polypeptide(L)'
;MFDTIKRFFNPSPTNLNESQAPTWEGVKDGTRVEGQDGAALLHADGAAALKAPEGNPIAQSRGKPLTWAEIKRSYQRGPSFTRFLPWVEYLPDSGCFLLEDGVSVGIAAEVTPIPTEGRSQDTLAGLRDQIEATLQDALPEYDSHPWVVQLYCRDEVDPAAEMARVVQHADPALLDTAFTQAWLRSMEQHLQAIAKPGGLFQDDVVTRTDWRGQTRRVRLVLYRWLGPNPKGVPEEAANQVYDRLAAGLEGTGLQLKKMNGAAFHRWMLTWFNPRPAADPDTPHAFYDRVAYPGDDAVAGLPDYDFAEDLLYRSPRADVDSGLWYFDGLPHRAIPVEAMRRA
;
A
#
# COMPACT_ATOMS: atom_id res chain seq x y z
N MET A 1 2.97 9.51 2.11
CA MET A 1 3.32 8.07 2.25
C MET A 1 4.75 7.76 1.79
N PHE A 2 5.27 8.21 0.63
CA PHE A 2 6.70 8.03 0.31
C PHE A 2 7.63 8.90 1.15
N ASP A 3 7.23 9.99 1.82
CA ASP A 3 8.17 10.75 2.65
C ASP A 3 8.43 10.08 4.02
N THR A 4 7.38 9.55 4.66
CA THR A 4 7.48 8.65 5.82
C THR A 4 8.20 7.35 5.44
N ILE A 5 7.82 6.71 4.33
CA ILE A 5 8.50 5.50 3.81
C ILE A 5 9.94 5.79 3.34
N LYS A 6 10.27 6.96 2.78
CA LYS A 6 11.65 7.35 2.42
C LYS A 6 12.55 7.44 3.65
N ARG A 7 12.04 7.98 4.77
CA ARG A 7 12.76 7.97 6.05
C ARG A 7 13.05 6.56 6.56
N PHE A 8 12.24 5.56 6.20
CA PHE A 8 12.41 4.15 6.60
C PHE A 8 13.21 3.28 5.62
N PHE A 9 13.10 3.53 4.32
CA PHE A 9 13.71 2.70 3.27
C PHE A 9 15.06 3.25 2.76
N ASN A 10 15.49 4.43 3.23
CA ASN A 10 16.83 4.96 2.96
C ASN A 10 17.41 5.69 4.19
N PRO A 11 18.06 4.99 5.14
CA PRO A 11 18.76 5.64 6.24
C PRO A 11 20.08 6.24 5.70
N SER A 12 20.04 7.48 5.18
CA SER A 12 21.29 8.24 5.04
C SER A 12 21.70 8.81 6.40
N PRO A 13 22.97 8.67 6.82
CA PRO A 13 23.41 8.89 8.21
C PRO A 13 23.44 10.36 8.68
N THR A 14 22.91 11.32 7.94
CA THR A 14 23.35 12.72 8.09
C THR A 14 22.33 13.73 8.60
N ASN A 15 21.09 13.38 8.96
CA ASN A 15 20.12 14.39 9.43
C ASN A 15 19.24 13.91 10.59
N LEU A 16 19.86 13.42 11.67
CA LEU A 16 19.21 13.39 12.98
C LEU A 16 20.00 14.29 13.92
N ASN A 17 19.36 15.38 14.33
CA ASN A 17 19.80 16.24 15.42
C ASN A 17 19.99 15.35 16.68
N GLU A 18 21.19 15.33 17.25
CA GLU A 18 21.68 14.34 18.23
C GLU A 18 20.91 14.30 19.57
N SER A 19 19.83 15.07 19.75
CA SER A 19 19.09 15.12 21.01
C SER A 19 17.78 14.34 21.05
N GLN A 20 17.39 13.62 19.98
CA GLN A 20 16.12 12.84 19.95
C GLN A 20 16.20 11.45 19.28
N ALA A 21 17.40 10.91 19.03
CA ALA A 21 17.52 9.53 18.58
C ALA A 21 17.20 8.55 19.73
N PRO A 22 16.32 7.53 19.54
CA PRO A 22 16.25 6.43 20.49
C PRO A 22 17.61 5.73 20.51
N THR A 23 18.25 5.74 21.67
CA THR A 23 19.53 5.06 21.90
C THR A 23 19.32 3.56 21.78
N TRP A 24 19.75 3.00 20.65
CA TRP A 24 19.94 1.56 20.49
C TRP A 24 21.27 1.17 21.12
N GLU A 25 21.26 0.76 22.39
CA GLU A 25 22.42 0.09 22.99
C GLU A 25 22.55 -1.32 22.39
N GLY A 26 23.20 -1.40 21.24
CA GLY A 26 23.69 -2.64 20.67
C GLY A 26 24.90 -3.14 21.46
N VAL A 27 24.75 -4.28 22.13
CA VAL A 27 25.86 -5.08 22.63
C VAL A 27 26.78 -5.39 21.46
N LYS A 28 28.01 -4.87 21.51
CA LYS A 28 29.09 -5.28 20.62
C LYS A 28 29.52 -6.68 21.01
N ASP A 29 29.26 -7.66 20.16
CA ASP A 29 30.25 -8.71 19.94
C ASP A 29 30.13 -9.26 18.53
N GLY A 30 31.27 -9.31 17.85
CA GLY A 30 31.36 -9.66 16.44
C GLY A 30 31.25 -11.17 16.25
N THR A 31 30.31 -11.60 15.43
CA THR A 31 30.44 -12.84 14.66
C THR A 31 29.47 -12.80 13.47
N ARG A 32 30.04 -12.95 12.28
CA ARG A 32 29.34 -13.05 10.99
C ARG A 32 28.61 -14.39 10.94
N VAL A 33 27.30 -14.40 10.65
CA VAL A 33 26.53 -15.63 10.40
C VAL A 33 25.68 -15.44 9.14
N GLU A 34 25.93 -16.27 8.14
CA GLU A 34 25.14 -16.39 6.91
C GLU A 34 23.74 -16.96 7.22
N GLY A 35 22.75 -16.56 6.41
CA GLY A 35 21.33 -16.67 6.72
C GLY A 35 20.76 -18.08 6.91
N GLN A 36 19.76 -18.18 7.79
CA GLN A 36 18.76 -19.25 7.84
C GLN A 36 17.40 -18.68 8.29
N ASP A 37 16.34 -19.30 7.77
CA ASP A 37 14.93 -18.93 7.83
C ASP A 37 14.38 -18.64 9.23
N GLY A 38 13.53 -17.61 9.32
CA GLY A 38 12.85 -17.12 10.54
C GLY A 38 11.71 -17.99 11.06
N ALA A 39 11.84 -19.32 10.99
CA ALA A 39 10.95 -20.28 11.66
C ALA A 39 11.67 -21.09 12.76
N ALA A 40 12.84 -20.65 13.21
CA ALA A 40 13.66 -21.37 14.19
C ALA A 40 14.12 -20.45 15.34
N LEU A 41 13.21 -20.07 16.23
CA LEU A 41 13.57 -19.45 17.52
C LEU A 41 12.86 -20.12 18.69
N LEU A 42 12.95 -21.45 18.76
CA LEU A 42 12.75 -22.21 20.01
C LEU A 42 13.69 -23.43 20.16
N HIS A 43 14.72 -23.57 19.30
CA HIS A 43 15.65 -24.70 19.40
C HIS A 43 17.10 -24.25 19.25
N ALA A 44 17.72 -23.82 20.35
CA ALA A 44 19.17 -23.94 20.54
C ALA A 44 19.55 -23.53 21.97
N ASP A 45 19.47 -24.48 22.90
CA ASP A 45 20.55 -24.68 23.88
C ASP A 45 20.46 -26.09 24.45
N GLY A 46 21.42 -26.94 24.08
CA GLY A 46 21.56 -28.31 24.60
C GLY A 46 21.22 -29.44 23.63
N ALA A 47 21.87 -29.51 22.48
CA ALA A 47 21.90 -30.73 21.65
C ALA A 47 23.35 -31.24 21.50
N ALA A 48 23.96 -31.61 22.62
CA ALA A 48 25.10 -32.53 22.56
C ALA A 48 24.58 -33.95 22.32
N ALA A 49 24.74 -34.42 21.08
CA ALA A 49 24.78 -35.80 20.62
C ALA A 49 23.77 -36.81 21.19
N LEU A 50 22.73 -37.12 20.41
CA LEU A 50 22.06 -38.43 20.44
C LEU A 50 21.84 -38.92 19.00
N LYS A 51 22.76 -39.74 18.48
CA LYS A 51 22.51 -40.61 17.32
C LYS A 51 21.86 -41.88 17.84
N ALA A 52 20.61 -42.15 17.47
CA ALA A 52 20.01 -43.47 17.64
C ALA A 52 20.41 -44.37 16.46
N PRO A 53 20.72 -45.65 16.68
CA PRO A 53 20.84 -46.60 15.58
C PRO A 53 19.45 -46.92 15.01
N GLU A 54 19.38 -46.90 13.68
CA GLU A 54 18.33 -47.35 12.76
C GLU A 54 16.89 -47.54 13.29
N GLY A 55 15.99 -46.65 12.83
CA GLY A 55 14.59 -47.01 12.57
C GLY A 55 13.51 -46.58 13.58
N ASN A 56 13.85 -45.99 14.73
CA ASN A 56 12.83 -45.53 15.69
C ASN A 56 12.84 -44.00 15.84
N PRO A 57 11.67 -43.31 15.82
CA PRO A 57 11.61 -41.88 16.03
C PRO A 57 12.11 -41.55 17.44
N ILE A 58 13.17 -40.73 17.52
CA ILE A 58 13.70 -40.23 18.79
C ILE A 58 12.62 -39.34 19.40
N ALA A 59 12.00 -39.81 20.49
CA ALA A 59 11.08 -39.00 21.26
C ALA A 59 11.83 -37.75 21.74
N GLN A 60 11.47 -36.58 21.22
CA GLN A 60 12.02 -35.32 21.71
C GLN A 60 11.67 -35.20 23.19
N SER A 61 12.69 -34.99 24.03
CA SER A 61 12.46 -34.83 25.47
C SER A 61 11.58 -33.60 25.71
N ARG A 62 10.64 -33.69 26.66
CA ARG A 62 9.77 -32.56 27.04
C ARG A 62 10.54 -31.31 27.51
N GLY A 63 11.85 -31.43 27.77
CA GLY A 63 12.67 -30.34 28.28
C GLY A 63 12.28 -29.93 29.70
N LYS A 64 12.79 -28.79 30.16
CA LYS A 64 12.36 -28.17 31.41
C LYS A 64 11.02 -27.46 31.18
N PRO A 65 10.11 -27.43 32.18
CA PRO A 65 8.91 -26.59 32.10
C PRO A 65 9.30 -25.13 31.83
N LEU A 66 8.57 -24.49 30.90
CA LEU A 66 8.74 -23.08 30.60
C LEU A 66 8.56 -22.26 31.88
N THR A 67 9.53 -21.40 32.16
CA THR A 67 9.46 -20.41 33.22
C THR A 67 8.51 -19.27 32.82
N TRP A 68 7.96 -18.57 33.81
CA TRP A 68 7.16 -17.37 33.56
C TRP A 68 7.92 -16.30 32.77
N ALA A 69 9.24 -16.22 32.93
CA ALA A 69 10.07 -15.28 32.18
C ALA A 69 10.15 -15.65 30.69
N GLU A 70 10.31 -16.94 30.36
CA GLU A 70 10.30 -17.43 28.98
C GLU A 70 8.93 -17.25 28.31
N ILE A 71 7.85 -17.54 29.06
CA ILE A 71 6.48 -17.29 28.62
C ILE A 71 6.29 -15.80 28.33
N LYS A 72 6.64 -14.92 29.27
CA LYS A 72 6.51 -13.47 29.10
C LYS A 72 7.33 -12.95 27.93
N ARG A 73 8.55 -13.49 27.73
CA ARG A 73 9.41 -13.15 26.58
C ARG A 73 8.79 -13.59 25.26
N SER A 74 8.15 -14.75 25.21
CA SER A 74 7.46 -15.22 24.00
C SER A 74 6.25 -14.35 23.62
N TYR A 75 5.67 -13.62 24.57
CA TYR A 75 4.60 -12.65 24.36
C TYR A 75 5.09 -11.23 24.09
N GLN A 76 6.38 -10.92 24.23
CA GLN A 76 6.92 -9.61 23.88
C GLN A 76 6.90 -9.44 22.37
N ARG A 77 5.88 -8.76 21.85
CA ARG A 77 5.85 -8.30 20.46
C ARG A 77 6.54 -6.94 20.37
N GLY A 78 7.33 -6.75 19.32
CA GLY A 78 7.80 -5.42 18.94
C GLY A 78 6.64 -4.50 18.55
N PRO A 79 6.89 -3.20 18.36
CA PRO A 79 5.87 -2.28 17.87
C PRO A 79 5.32 -2.78 16.52
N SER A 80 4.01 -2.65 16.32
CA SER A 80 3.38 -2.99 15.04
C SER A 80 3.92 -2.12 13.91
N PHE A 81 4.05 -2.69 12.72
CA PHE A 81 4.37 -1.93 11.50
C PHE A 81 3.30 -0.88 11.19
N THR A 82 2.03 -1.14 11.54
CA THR A 82 0.87 -0.28 11.26
C THR A 82 1.03 1.12 11.85
N ARG A 83 1.73 1.24 12.98
CA ARG A 83 2.10 2.52 13.62
C ARG A 83 2.85 3.49 12.69
N PHE A 84 3.53 2.98 11.66
CA PHE A 84 4.28 3.80 10.71
C PHE A 84 3.45 4.25 9.51
N LEU A 85 2.21 3.75 9.38
CA LEU A 85 1.29 4.19 8.34
C LEU A 85 0.66 5.52 8.76
N PRO A 86 0.56 6.49 7.83
CA PRO A 86 0.22 7.86 8.18
C PRO A 86 -1.29 8.14 8.22
N TRP A 87 -2.16 7.14 8.10
CA TRP A 87 -3.62 7.32 8.15
C TRP A 87 -4.20 6.40 9.22
N VAL A 88 -5.22 6.90 9.90
CA VAL A 88 -5.88 6.21 11.01
C VAL A 88 -7.34 5.91 10.69
N GLU A 89 -8.03 6.85 10.03
CA GLU A 89 -9.46 6.76 9.80
C GLU A 89 -9.85 7.48 8.50
N TYR A 90 -10.93 7.02 7.85
CA TYR A 90 -11.61 7.74 6.77
C TYR A 90 -12.81 8.49 7.35
N LEU A 91 -12.88 9.80 7.08
CA LEU A 91 -13.93 10.72 7.52
C LEU A 91 -14.99 10.85 6.40
N PRO A 92 -16.16 10.20 6.49
CA PRO A 92 -17.11 10.12 5.37
C PRO A 92 -17.71 11.47 5.00
N ASP A 93 -17.97 12.33 5.98
CA ASP A 93 -18.62 13.64 5.79
C ASP A 93 -17.76 14.61 4.96
N SER A 94 -16.44 14.61 5.18
CA SER A 94 -15.51 15.48 4.44
C SER A 94 -14.77 14.76 3.30
N GLY A 95 -14.85 13.43 3.24
CA GLY A 95 -14.09 12.60 2.32
C GLY A 95 -12.57 12.71 2.52
N CYS A 96 -12.14 12.93 3.77
CA CYS A 96 -10.74 13.06 4.15
C CYS A 96 -10.26 11.82 4.90
N PHE A 97 -8.95 11.61 4.95
CA PHE A 97 -8.30 10.62 5.79
C PHE A 97 -7.59 11.33 6.93
N LEU A 98 -7.93 10.98 8.17
CA LEU A 98 -7.27 11.47 9.37
C LEU A 98 -5.85 10.88 9.45
N LEU A 99 -4.86 11.73 9.67
CA LEU A 99 -3.46 11.29 9.78
C LEU A 99 -3.09 10.87 11.21
N GLU A 100 -1.91 10.28 11.37
CA GLU A 100 -1.42 9.68 12.61
C GLU A 100 -1.26 10.64 13.79
N ASP A 101 -1.25 11.95 13.54
CA ASP A 101 -1.20 13.00 14.55
C ASP A 101 -2.58 13.35 15.13
N GLY A 102 -3.66 12.74 14.61
CA GLY A 102 -5.03 12.94 15.06
C GLY A 102 -5.62 14.32 14.72
N VAL A 103 -4.96 15.10 13.85
CA VAL A 103 -5.34 16.48 13.53
C VAL A 103 -5.23 16.78 12.05
N SER A 104 -4.14 16.34 11.44
CA SER A 104 -3.88 16.55 10.02
C SER A 104 -4.73 15.62 9.17
N VAL A 105 -4.98 16.03 7.93
CA VAL A 105 -5.81 15.24 7.01
C VAL A 105 -5.18 15.16 5.61
N GLY A 106 -5.58 14.12 4.88
CA GLY A 106 -5.26 13.95 3.47
C GLY A 106 -6.48 13.56 2.64
N ILE A 107 -6.36 13.70 1.32
CA ILE A 107 -7.35 13.30 0.33
C ILE A 107 -6.65 12.40 -0.68
N ALA A 108 -7.21 11.22 -0.95
CA ALA A 108 -6.78 10.35 -2.03
C ALA A 108 -7.77 10.47 -3.20
N ALA A 109 -7.25 10.45 -4.42
CA ALA A 109 -8.03 10.49 -5.65
C ALA A 109 -7.40 9.60 -6.73
N GLU A 110 -8.24 9.03 -7.57
CA GLU A 110 -7.83 8.40 -8.83
C GLU A 110 -7.83 9.46 -9.95
N VAL A 111 -6.79 9.43 -10.79
CA VAL A 111 -6.65 10.30 -11.95
C VAL A 111 -7.05 9.51 -13.19
N THR A 112 -8.09 9.94 -13.88
CA THR A 112 -8.42 9.41 -15.21
C THR A 112 -7.47 10.04 -16.23
N PRO A 113 -6.59 9.26 -16.88
CA PRO A 113 -5.62 9.81 -17.82
C PRO A 113 -6.28 10.23 -19.13
N ILE A 114 -5.66 11.17 -19.83
CA ILE A 114 -6.04 11.56 -21.18
C ILE A 114 -5.38 10.64 -22.23
N PRO A 115 -6.09 10.23 -23.29
CA PRO A 115 -5.47 9.53 -24.42
C PRO A 115 -4.46 10.43 -25.12
N THR A 116 -3.19 10.02 -25.17
CA THR A 116 -2.09 10.77 -25.80
C THR A 116 -1.75 10.28 -27.21
N GLU A 117 -2.24 9.10 -27.59
CA GLU A 117 -2.00 8.49 -28.90
C GLU A 117 -2.49 9.40 -30.04
N GLY A 118 -1.67 9.54 -31.08
CA GLY A 118 -2.01 10.36 -32.25
C GLY A 118 -1.96 11.88 -32.05
N ARG A 119 -1.64 12.38 -30.85
CA ARG A 119 -1.47 13.83 -30.60
C ARG A 119 -0.09 14.31 -31.04
N SER A 120 0.00 15.56 -31.50
CA SER A 120 1.28 16.18 -31.83
C SER A 120 2.11 16.48 -30.57
N GLN A 121 3.43 16.59 -30.73
CA GLN A 121 4.33 16.97 -29.63
C GLN A 121 3.99 18.35 -29.06
N ASP A 122 3.58 19.29 -29.89
CA ASP A 122 3.17 20.63 -29.45
C ASP A 122 1.91 20.58 -28.56
N THR A 123 0.93 19.74 -28.92
CA THR A 123 -0.26 19.53 -28.07
C THR A 123 0.11 18.89 -26.73
N LEU A 124 1.00 17.89 -26.73
CA LEU A 124 1.44 17.23 -25.50
C LEU A 124 2.26 18.18 -24.61
N ALA A 125 3.10 19.03 -25.21
CA ALA A 125 3.85 20.05 -24.49
C ALA A 125 2.91 21.10 -23.87
N GLY A 126 1.91 21.58 -24.61
CA GLY A 126 0.91 22.51 -24.07
C GLY A 126 0.11 21.92 -22.90
N LEU A 127 -0.27 20.65 -22.99
CA LEU A 127 -0.93 19.94 -21.89
C LEU A 127 -0.03 19.82 -20.66
N ARG A 128 1.25 19.46 -20.85
CA ARG A 128 2.25 19.43 -19.76
C ARG A 128 2.33 20.79 -19.09
N ASP A 129 2.48 21.87 -19.85
CA ASP A 129 2.67 23.23 -19.31
C ASP A 129 1.42 23.69 -18.55
N GLN A 130 0.22 23.32 -19.02
CA GLN A 130 -1.02 23.60 -18.31
C GLN A 130 -1.15 22.80 -17.00
N ILE A 131 -0.74 21.52 -16.99
CA ILE A 131 -0.70 20.70 -15.78
C ILE A 131 0.30 21.29 -14.78
N GLU A 132 1.49 21.68 -15.24
CA GLU A 132 2.52 22.32 -14.42
C GLU A 132 2.02 23.61 -13.78
N ALA A 133 1.45 24.53 -14.58
CA ALA A 133 0.88 25.78 -14.08
C ALA A 133 -0.24 25.52 -13.06
N THR A 134 -1.11 24.54 -13.31
CA THR A 134 -2.17 24.16 -12.38
C THR A 134 -1.61 23.68 -11.03
N LEU A 135 -0.55 22.86 -11.03
CA LEU A 135 0.07 22.38 -9.80
C LEU A 135 0.71 23.52 -9.01
N GLN A 136 1.30 24.51 -9.68
CA GLN A 136 1.87 25.71 -9.05
C GLN A 136 0.79 26.61 -8.44
N ASP A 137 -0.32 26.84 -9.15
CA ASP A 137 -1.38 27.75 -8.70
C ASP A 137 -2.32 27.12 -7.66
N ALA A 138 -2.52 25.80 -7.72
CA ALA A 138 -3.49 25.13 -6.87
C ALA A 138 -3.01 25.01 -5.41
N LEU A 139 -1.70 24.91 -5.19
CA LEU A 139 -1.08 24.58 -3.90
C LEU A 139 -0.51 25.83 -3.23
N PRO A 140 -1.14 26.34 -2.15
CA PRO A 140 -0.58 27.49 -1.45
C PRO A 140 0.78 27.15 -0.80
N GLU A 141 1.77 28.03 -0.99
CA GLU A 141 3.10 27.87 -0.42
C GLU A 141 3.12 28.26 1.07
N TYR A 142 3.84 27.47 1.86
CA TYR A 142 4.07 27.75 3.28
C TYR A 142 5.52 27.42 3.63
N ASP A 143 6.18 28.30 4.37
CA ASP A 143 7.57 28.11 4.82
C ASP A 143 7.75 26.90 5.75
N SER A 144 6.68 26.53 6.45
CA SER A 144 6.61 25.34 7.29
C SER A 144 5.34 24.58 6.97
N HIS A 145 5.38 23.25 7.13
CA HIS A 145 4.21 22.39 6.95
C HIS A 145 3.61 22.57 5.53
N PRO A 146 4.38 22.32 4.45
CA PRO A 146 3.90 22.55 3.09
C PRO A 146 2.81 21.54 2.72
N TRP A 147 1.99 21.90 1.74
CA TRP A 147 1.16 20.92 1.04
C TRP A 147 2.04 19.93 0.29
N VAL A 148 1.69 18.66 0.36
CA VAL A 148 2.35 17.60 -0.39
C VAL A 148 1.33 16.96 -1.31
N VAL A 149 1.64 16.99 -2.61
CA VAL A 149 0.96 16.18 -3.62
C VAL A 149 1.86 15.02 -3.99
N GLN A 150 1.33 13.81 -3.85
CA GLN A 150 2.05 12.59 -4.14
C GLN A 150 1.33 11.81 -5.23
N LEU A 151 2.05 11.53 -6.32
CA LEU A 151 1.53 10.77 -7.45
C LEU A 151 2.02 9.33 -7.40
N TYR A 152 1.11 8.39 -7.65
CA TYR A 152 1.39 6.97 -7.77
C TYR A 152 0.98 6.53 -9.17
N CYS A 153 1.86 5.80 -9.84
CA CYS A 153 1.63 5.31 -11.18
C CYS A 153 2.02 3.83 -11.17
N ARG A 154 1.02 2.94 -11.17
CA ARG A 154 1.24 1.49 -11.04
C ARG A 154 0.27 0.74 -11.95
N ASP A 155 0.75 -0.36 -12.51
CA ASP A 155 -0.13 -1.34 -13.14
C ASP A 155 -0.76 -2.23 -12.07
N GLU A 156 -2.09 -2.27 -12.08
CA GLU A 156 -2.89 -3.08 -11.18
C GLU A 156 -3.54 -4.24 -11.92
N VAL A 157 -3.60 -5.38 -11.25
CA VAL A 157 -4.18 -6.61 -11.79
C VAL A 157 -5.58 -6.88 -11.25
N ASP A 158 -6.11 -6.06 -10.34
CA ASP A 158 -7.44 -6.27 -9.76
C ASP A 158 -8.56 -5.87 -10.72
N PRO A 159 -9.35 -6.84 -11.26
CA PRO A 159 -10.36 -6.54 -12.27
C PRO A 159 -11.67 -6.01 -11.69
N ALA A 160 -11.78 -5.88 -10.36
CA ALA A 160 -13.03 -5.54 -9.68
C ALA A 160 -13.63 -4.21 -10.16
N ALA A 161 -12.79 -3.19 -10.38
CA ALA A 161 -13.24 -1.88 -10.85
C ALA A 161 -13.76 -1.94 -12.30
N GLU A 162 -13.08 -2.69 -13.17
CA GLU A 162 -13.49 -2.95 -14.55
C GLU A 162 -14.80 -3.72 -14.59
N MET A 163 -14.94 -4.77 -13.78
CA MET A 163 -16.16 -5.56 -13.68
C MET A 163 -17.35 -4.71 -13.18
N ALA A 164 -17.12 -3.85 -12.18
CA ALA A 164 -18.15 -2.92 -11.70
C ALA A 164 -18.64 -1.97 -12.80
N ARG A 165 -17.74 -1.48 -13.68
CA ARG A 165 -18.13 -0.65 -14.84
C ARG A 165 -18.97 -1.42 -15.84
N VAL A 166 -18.65 -2.70 -16.09
CA VAL A 166 -19.44 -3.57 -16.96
C VAL A 166 -20.86 -3.76 -16.41
N VAL A 167 -20.99 -4.02 -15.11
CA VAL A 167 -22.30 -4.13 -14.45
C VAL A 167 -23.06 -2.80 -14.52
N GLN A 168 -22.41 -1.67 -14.22
CA GLN A 168 -23.03 -0.35 -14.24
C GLN A 168 -23.52 0.06 -15.64
N HIS A 169 -22.90 -0.45 -16.71
CA HIS A 169 -23.30 -0.15 -18.08
C HIS A 169 -24.53 -0.95 -18.53
N ALA A 170 -24.82 -2.09 -17.89
CA ALA A 170 -25.97 -2.91 -18.27
C ALA A 170 -27.30 -2.23 -17.92
N ASP A 171 -28.34 -2.48 -18.73
CA ASP A 171 -29.69 -1.99 -18.47
C ASP A 171 -30.20 -2.56 -17.14
N PRO A 172 -30.59 -1.71 -16.16
CA PRO A 172 -31.10 -2.16 -14.87
C PRO A 172 -32.25 -3.15 -14.96
N ALA A 173 -33.12 -3.04 -15.98
CA ALA A 173 -34.25 -3.96 -16.18
C ALA A 173 -33.82 -5.36 -16.63
N LEU A 174 -32.60 -5.51 -17.15
CA LEU A 174 -32.08 -6.77 -17.68
C LEU A 174 -31.04 -7.43 -16.76
N LEU A 175 -30.60 -6.72 -15.70
CA LEU A 175 -29.56 -7.19 -14.77
C LEU A 175 -29.89 -8.55 -14.16
N ASP A 176 -31.13 -8.76 -13.74
CA ASP A 176 -31.54 -9.99 -13.05
C ASP A 176 -31.89 -11.15 -13.99
N THR A 177 -31.82 -10.94 -15.31
CA THR A 177 -32.11 -12.02 -16.26
C THR A 177 -31.02 -13.10 -16.20
N ALA A 178 -31.43 -14.36 -16.36
CA ALA A 178 -30.51 -15.49 -16.34
C ALA A 178 -29.37 -15.36 -17.36
N PHE A 179 -29.66 -14.77 -18.53
CA PHE A 179 -28.67 -14.53 -19.57
C PHE A 179 -27.63 -13.48 -19.14
N THR A 180 -28.05 -12.30 -18.70
CA THR A 180 -27.14 -11.24 -18.25
C THR A 180 -26.26 -11.73 -17.11
N GLN A 181 -26.85 -12.41 -16.13
CA GLN A 181 -26.09 -12.98 -15.00
C GLN A 181 -25.08 -14.05 -15.44
N ALA A 182 -25.43 -14.91 -16.41
CA ALA A 182 -24.49 -15.88 -16.97
C ALA A 182 -23.34 -15.20 -17.74
N TRP A 183 -23.66 -14.16 -18.50
CA TRP A 183 -22.66 -13.39 -19.25
C TRP A 183 -21.71 -12.63 -18.32
N LEU A 184 -22.23 -11.94 -17.29
CA LEU A 184 -21.42 -11.23 -16.30
C LEU A 184 -20.45 -12.18 -15.58
N ARG A 185 -20.92 -13.36 -15.14
CA ARG A 185 -20.06 -14.38 -14.55
C ARG A 185 -18.95 -14.86 -15.50
N SER A 186 -19.28 -15.05 -16.79
CA SER A 186 -18.28 -15.44 -17.78
C SER A 186 -17.23 -14.34 -18.00
N MET A 187 -17.64 -13.07 -18.02
CA MET A 187 -16.71 -11.94 -18.16
C MET A 187 -15.82 -11.78 -16.94
N GLU A 188 -16.37 -11.91 -15.73
CA GLU A 188 -15.60 -11.91 -14.50
C GLU A 188 -14.53 -13.01 -14.49
N GLN A 189 -14.91 -14.24 -14.85
CA GLN A 189 -13.97 -15.36 -14.98
C GLN A 189 -12.86 -15.08 -16.00
N HIS A 190 -13.19 -14.48 -17.15
CA HIS A 190 -12.19 -14.10 -18.15
C HIS A 190 -11.21 -13.06 -17.62
N LEU A 191 -11.70 -12.00 -16.97
CA LEU A 191 -10.86 -10.95 -16.40
C LEU A 191 -9.94 -11.49 -15.30
N GLN A 192 -10.46 -12.36 -14.43
CA GLN A 192 -9.66 -13.04 -13.41
C GLN A 192 -8.59 -13.97 -14.03
N ALA A 193 -8.94 -14.71 -15.09
CA ALA A 193 -8.03 -15.64 -15.75
C ALA A 193 -6.82 -14.94 -16.39
N ILE A 194 -7.01 -13.74 -16.96
CA ILE A 194 -5.91 -12.97 -17.56
C ILE A 194 -5.09 -12.20 -16.53
N ALA A 195 -5.62 -11.97 -15.32
CA ALA A 195 -4.97 -11.24 -14.23
C ALA A 195 -4.13 -12.12 -13.28
N LYS A 196 -4.14 -13.44 -13.48
CA LYS A 196 -3.49 -14.40 -12.57
C LYS A 196 -1.97 -14.13 -12.39
N PRO A 197 -1.38 -14.49 -11.23
CA PRO A 197 0.06 -14.46 -11.04
C PRO A 197 0.81 -15.24 -12.13
N GLY A 198 1.90 -14.66 -12.65
CA GLY A 198 2.66 -15.23 -13.77
C GLY A 198 2.08 -14.97 -15.16
N GLY A 199 0.95 -14.28 -15.26
CA GLY A 199 0.35 -13.88 -16.54
C GLY A 199 -0.25 -15.05 -17.34
N LEU A 200 -0.70 -14.75 -18.56
CA LEU A 200 -1.32 -15.72 -19.45
C LEU A 200 -0.31 -16.40 -20.39
N PHE A 201 0.65 -15.62 -20.91
CA PHE A 201 1.71 -16.09 -21.80
C PHE A 201 2.92 -15.16 -21.70
N GLN A 202 4.09 -15.64 -22.11
CA GLN A 202 5.31 -14.85 -22.20
C GLN A 202 5.38 -14.16 -23.58
N ASP A 203 5.50 -12.83 -23.61
CA ASP A 203 5.71 -12.08 -24.84
C ASP A 203 7.22 -11.89 -25.09
N ASP A 204 7.82 -12.80 -25.85
CA ASP A 204 9.26 -12.76 -26.17
C ASP A 204 9.65 -11.76 -27.27
N VAL A 205 8.66 -11.21 -27.97
CA VAL A 205 8.90 -10.42 -29.19
C VAL A 205 8.96 -8.93 -28.89
N VAL A 206 8.01 -8.40 -28.12
CA VAL A 206 7.87 -6.95 -27.90
C VAL A 206 8.31 -6.55 -26.51
N THR A 207 7.70 -7.12 -25.47
CA THR A 207 7.88 -6.65 -24.09
C THR A 207 8.92 -7.46 -23.31
N ARG A 208 9.18 -8.72 -23.69
CA ARG A 208 10.01 -9.69 -22.93
C ARG A 208 9.54 -9.84 -21.49
N THR A 209 8.23 -9.83 -21.30
CA THR A 209 7.58 -9.96 -20.00
C THR A 209 6.42 -10.93 -20.06
N ASP A 210 6.01 -11.44 -18.91
CA ASP A 210 4.76 -12.19 -18.78
C ASP A 210 3.59 -11.25 -19.04
N TRP A 211 2.89 -11.48 -20.14
CA TRP A 211 1.69 -10.73 -20.46
C TRP A 211 0.59 -11.08 -19.47
N ARG A 212 -0.04 -10.05 -18.90
CA ARG A 212 -1.18 -10.17 -17.99
C ARG A 212 -2.17 -9.04 -18.23
N GLY A 213 -3.44 -9.31 -17.95
CA GLY A 213 -4.48 -8.30 -17.86
C GLY A 213 -4.17 -7.38 -16.68
N GLN A 214 -3.79 -6.14 -16.99
CA GLN A 214 -3.48 -5.12 -16.00
C GLN A 214 -3.89 -3.75 -16.53
N THR A 215 -4.29 -2.87 -15.61
CA THR A 215 -4.67 -1.49 -15.91
C THR A 215 -3.67 -0.56 -15.26
N ARG A 216 -3.11 0.38 -16.05
CA ARG A 216 -2.31 1.47 -15.52
C ARG A 216 -3.21 2.41 -14.72
N ARG A 217 -3.00 2.47 -13.40
CA ARG A 217 -3.71 3.36 -12.49
C ARG A 217 -2.79 4.49 -12.04
N VAL A 218 -3.30 5.71 -12.12
CA VAL A 218 -2.66 6.89 -11.57
C VAL A 218 -3.48 7.37 -10.37
N ARG A 219 -2.84 7.56 -9.22
CA ARG A 219 -3.48 8.09 -8.02
C ARG A 219 -2.73 9.29 -7.51
N LEU A 220 -3.48 10.23 -6.96
CA LEU A 220 -3.02 11.45 -6.35
C LEU A 220 -3.40 11.42 -4.87
N VAL A 221 -2.42 11.66 -4.00
CA VAL A 221 -2.67 11.85 -2.56
C VAL A 221 -2.20 13.24 -2.19
N LEU A 222 -3.14 14.10 -1.79
CA LEU A 222 -2.91 15.45 -1.30
C LEU A 222 -2.99 15.43 0.21
N TYR A 223 -1.99 15.93 0.91
CA TYR A 223 -2.02 16.01 2.38
C TYR A 223 -1.12 17.12 2.89
N ARG A 224 -1.31 17.45 4.18
CA ARG A 224 -0.49 18.42 4.88
C ARG A 224 -0.44 18.09 6.35
N TRP A 225 0.75 17.80 6.88
CA TRP A 225 0.95 17.74 8.32
C TRP A 225 0.93 19.14 8.91
N LEU A 226 0.18 19.33 9.98
CA LEU A 226 0.00 20.61 10.65
C LEU A 226 0.84 20.67 11.93
N GLY A 227 1.27 21.88 12.29
CA GLY A 227 1.91 22.13 13.57
C GLY A 227 0.91 22.13 14.74
N PRO A 228 1.41 22.29 15.98
CA PRO A 228 0.55 22.38 17.15
C PRO A 228 -0.44 23.55 17.04
N ASN A 229 -1.71 23.31 17.41
CA ASN A 229 -2.81 24.29 17.34
C ASN A 229 -3.05 24.85 15.93
N PRO A 230 -3.48 24.02 14.96
CA PRO A 230 -3.82 24.51 13.64
C PRO A 230 -4.94 25.56 13.70
N LYS A 231 -4.91 26.50 12.77
CA LYS A 231 -5.97 27.49 12.60
C LYS A 231 -6.98 26.98 11.57
N GLY A 232 -8.27 27.09 11.89
CA GLY A 232 -9.36 26.67 11.01
C GLY A 232 -9.61 25.17 11.05
N VAL A 233 -10.47 24.68 10.16
CA VAL A 233 -10.85 23.27 10.03
C VAL A 233 -9.95 22.61 8.97
N PRO A 234 -9.07 21.65 9.34
CA PRO A 234 -8.15 21.00 8.40
C PRO A 234 -8.83 20.39 7.17
N GLU A 235 -9.99 19.76 7.39
CA GLU A 235 -10.82 19.13 6.35
C GLU A 235 -11.32 20.14 5.32
N GLU A 236 -11.76 21.33 5.73
CA GLU A 236 -12.18 22.40 4.82
C GLU A 236 -11.00 22.92 4.00
N ALA A 237 -9.85 23.12 4.63
CA ALA A 237 -8.65 23.58 3.94
C ALA A 237 -8.16 22.56 2.89
N ALA A 238 -8.17 21.26 3.23
CA ALA A 238 -7.82 20.19 2.30
C ALA A 238 -8.79 20.11 1.12
N ASN A 239 -10.10 20.20 1.38
CA ASN A 239 -11.11 20.23 0.33
C ASN A 239 -10.96 21.45 -0.58
N GLN A 240 -10.73 22.64 -0.03
CA GLN A 240 -10.53 23.85 -0.83
C GLN A 240 -9.34 23.72 -1.80
N VAL A 241 -8.22 23.15 -1.35
CA VAL A 241 -7.04 22.92 -2.19
C VAL A 241 -7.30 21.83 -3.22
N TYR A 242 -7.96 20.74 -2.81
CA TYR A 242 -8.35 19.65 -3.71
C TYR A 242 -9.29 20.14 -4.82
N ASP A 243 -10.32 20.92 -4.49
CA ASP A 243 -11.31 21.41 -5.46
C ASP A 243 -10.67 22.37 -6.46
N ARG A 244 -9.76 23.24 -6.01
CA ARG A 244 -8.97 24.10 -6.89
C ARG A 244 -8.10 23.28 -7.84
N LEU A 245 -7.43 22.25 -7.33
CA LEU A 245 -6.61 21.35 -8.12
C LEU A 245 -7.45 20.57 -9.15
N ALA A 246 -8.60 20.02 -8.73
CA ALA A 246 -9.51 19.28 -9.59
C ALA A 246 -10.06 20.16 -10.72
N ALA A 247 -10.53 21.36 -10.40
CA ALA A 247 -11.05 22.32 -11.38
C ALA A 247 -9.97 22.77 -12.38
N GLY A 248 -8.74 23.02 -11.92
CA GLY A 248 -7.64 23.39 -12.81
C GLY A 248 -7.24 22.26 -13.76
N LEU A 249 -7.19 21.02 -13.25
CA LEU A 249 -6.84 19.86 -14.07
C LEU A 249 -7.94 19.46 -15.05
N GLU A 250 -9.21 19.71 -14.73
CA GLU A 250 -10.34 19.46 -15.64
C GLU A 250 -10.16 20.19 -16.98
N GLY A 251 -9.59 21.40 -16.97
CA GLY A 251 -9.27 22.16 -18.17
C GLY A 251 -8.24 21.50 -19.10
N THR A 252 -7.48 20.50 -18.61
CA THR A 252 -6.54 19.69 -19.40
C THR A 252 -7.19 18.42 -19.96
N GLY A 253 -8.42 18.12 -19.53
CA GLY A 253 -9.14 16.88 -19.79
C GLY A 253 -8.84 15.77 -18.78
N LEU A 254 -7.97 16.00 -17.79
CA LEU A 254 -7.77 15.08 -16.66
C LEU A 254 -8.94 15.17 -15.69
N GLN A 255 -9.39 14.02 -15.17
CA GLN A 255 -10.46 13.99 -14.16
C GLN A 255 -9.92 13.40 -12.86
N LEU A 256 -10.17 14.08 -11.74
CA LEU A 256 -9.88 13.57 -10.41
C LEU A 256 -11.16 12.99 -9.80
N LYS A 257 -11.12 11.71 -9.42
CA LYS A 257 -12.18 11.06 -8.67
C LYS A 257 -11.70 10.79 -7.25
N LYS A 258 -12.26 11.50 -6.27
CA LYS A 258 -11.97 11.28 -4.85
C LYS A 258 -12.26 9.83 -4.45
N MET A 259 -11.36 9.23 -3.68
CA MET A 259 -11.48 7.87 -3.16
C MET A 259 -12.14 7.90 -1.79
N ASN A 260 -13.12 7.01 -1.59
CA ASN A 260 -13.68 6.76 -0.26
C ASN A 260 -12.84 5.72 0.51
N GLY A 261 -13.22 5.44 1.77
CA GLY A 261 -12.57 4.44 2.62
C GLY A 261 -12.42 3.09 1.92
N ALA A 262 -13.49 2.57 1.32
CA ALA A 262 -13.48 1.29 0.60
C ALA A 262 -12.50 1.25 -0.58
N ALA A 263 -12.48 2.30 -1.42
CA ALA A 263 -11.57 2.37 -2.57
C ALA A 263 -10.10 2.48 -2.14
N PHE A 264 -9.82 3.28 -1.11
CA PHE A 264 -8.46 3.43 -0.58
C PHE A 264 -8.00 2.16 0.13
N HIS A 265 -8.90 1.50 0.88
CA HIS A 265 -8.66 0.22 1.54
C HIS A 265 -8.29 -0.85 0.51
N ARG A 266 -9.12 -1.05 -0.52
CA ARG A 266 -8.83 -2.01 -1.60
C ARG A 266 -7.47 -1.75 -2.23
N TRP A 267 -7.16 -0.49 -2.53
CA TRP A 267 -5.85 -0.13 -3.10
C TRP A 267 -4.69 -0.49 -2.16
N MET A 268 -4.75 -0.12 -0.89
CA MET A 268 -3.70 -0.43 0.07
C MET A 268 -3.59 -1.92 0.39
N LEU A 269 -4.72 -2.62 0.47
CA LEU A 269 -4.80 -4.05 0.75
C LEU A 269 -4.04 -4.85 -0.33
N THR A 270 -4.24 -4.53 -1.60
CA THR A 270 -3.52 -5.16 -2.72
C THR A 270 -2.02 -4.84 -2.74
N TRP A 271 -1.63 -3.70 -2.15
CA TRP A 271 -0.22 -3.33 -2.02
C TRP A 271 0.48 -4.13 -0.92
N PHE A 272 -0.14 -4.21 0.25
CA PHE A 272 0.44 -4.84 1.43
C PHE A 272 0.32 -6.36 1.44
N ASN A 273 -0.61 -6.92 0.67
CA ASN A 273 -0.83 -8.36 0.58
C ASN A 273 -0.72 -8.82 -0.89
N PRO A 274 0.44 -8.65 -1.55
CA PRO A 274 0.58 -8.92 -2.99
C PRO A 274 0.57 -10.42 -3.32
N ARG A 275 0.70 -11.31 -2.34
CA ARG A 275 0.61 -12.77 -2.51
C ARG A 275 0.00 -13.42 -1.25
N PRO A 276 -1.31 -13.22 -1.02
CA PRO A 276 -1.97 -13.68 0.20
C PRO A 276 -1.81 -15.20 0.38
N ALA A 277 -1.45 -15.64 1.58
CA ALA A 277 -1.18 -17.06 1.82
C ALA A 277 -2.41 -17.97 1.74
N ALA A 278 -3.60 -17.42 1.99
CA ALA A 278 -4.84 -18.18 1.87
C ALA A 278 -5.19 -18.50 0.41
N ASP A 279 -4.86 -17.59 -0.51
CA ASP A 279 -5.30 -17.64 -1.91
C ASP A 279 -4.16 -17.16 -2.86
N PRO A 280 -2.99 -17.82 -2.87
CA PRO A 280 -1.79 -17.31 -3.56
C PRO A 280 -1.93 -17.27 -5.09
N ASP A 281 -2.73 -18.18 -5.67
CA ASP A 281 -3.00 -18.26 -7.11
C ASP A 281 -4.21 -17.42 -7.52
N THR A 282 -5.05 -17.02 -6.56
CA THR A 282 -6.26 -16.21 -6.77
C THR A 282 -6.37 -15.08 -5.73
N PRO A 283 -5.45 -14.09 -5.71
CA PRO A 283 -5.44 -13.04 -4.69
C PRO A 283 -6.75 -12.24 -4.58
N HIS A 284 -7.50 -12.09 -5.68
CA HIS A 284 -8.79 -11.38 -5.71
C HIS A 284 -9.81 -11.97 -4.72
N ALA A 285 -9.87 -13.30 -4.62
CA ALA A 285 -10.79 -13.96 -3.68
C ALA A 285 -10.46 -13.63 -2.22
N PHE A 286 -9.18 -13.41 -1.90
CA PHE A 286 -8.78 -12.90 -0.61
C PHE A 286 -9.23 -11.44 -0.42
N TYR A 287 -8.98 -10.56 -1.39
CA TYR A 287 -9.38 -9.15 -1.30
C TYR A 287 -10.90 -8.95 -1.16
N ASP A 288 -11.70 -9.81 -1.80
CA ASP A 288 -13.16 -9.79 -1.67
C ASP A 288 -13.62 -10.25 -0.28
N ARG A 289 -12.94 -11.24 0.32
CA ARG A 289 -13.26 -11.79 1.64
C ARG A 289 -13.00 -10.79 2.77
N VAL A 290 -11.97 -9.97 2.62
CA VAL A 290 -11.53 -8.98 3.61
C VAL A 290 -11.80 -7.55 3.15
N ALA A 291 -12.81 -7.37 2.30
CA ALA A 291 -13.21 -6.06 1.82
C ALA A 291 -13.62 -5.15 2.98
N TYR A 292 -13.34 -3.86 2.83
CA TYR A 292 -13.73 -2.83 3.78
C TYR A 292 -15.21 -2.96 4.17
N PRO A 293 -15.55 -3.03 5.47
CA PRO A 293 -16.89 -3.39 5.93
C PRO A 293 -17.95 -2.31 5.67
N GLY A 294 -17.54 -1.11 5.23
CA GLY A 294 -18.40 0.04 4.97
C GLY A 294 -18.41 1.01 6.14
N ASP A 295 -18.64 2.29 5.82
CA ASP A 295 -18.48 3.39 6.80
C ASP A 295 -19.46 3.27 7.99
N ASP A 296 -20.70 2.83 7.76
CA ASP A 296 -21.68 2.60 8.83
C ASP A 296 -21.26 1.48 9.80
N ALA A 297 -20.65 0.41 9.26
CA ALA A 297 -20.17 -0.70 10.06
C ALA A 297 -18.95 -0.28 10.88
N VAL A 298 -18.02 0.47 10.27
CA VAL A 298 -16.83 1.03 10.95
C VAL A 298 -17.22 1.97 12.08
N ALA A 299 -18.18 2.88 11.86
CA ALA A 299 -18.63 3.83 12.87
C ALA A 299 -19.19 3.16 14.14
N GLY A 300 -19.67 1.92 14.04
CA GLY A 300 -20.14 1.12 15.16
C GLY A 300 -19.04 0.34 15.91
N LEU A 301 -17.82 0.30 15.39
CA LEU A 301 -16.70 -0.44 15.99
C LEU A 301 -15.92 0.47 16.95
N PRO A 302 -15.72 0.06 18.21
CA PRO A 302 -14.82 0.77 19.10
C PRO A 302 -13.38 0.60 18.62
N ASP A 303 -12.62 1.70 18.61
CA ASP A 303 -11.17 1.70 18.35
C ASP A 303 -10.77 1.05 17.00
N TYR A 304 -11.59 1.20 15.95
CA TYR A 304 -11.21 0.75 14.61
C TYR A 304 -10.04 1.60 14.08
N ASP A 305 -8.93 0.94 13.76
CA ASP A 305 -7.78 1.53 13.08
C ASP A 305 -7.73 1.03 11.64
N PHE A 306 -7.88 1.96 10.70
CA PHE A 306 -7.83 1.68 9.26
C PHE A 306 -6.52 1.03 8.83
N ALA A 307 -5.38 1.41 9.44
CA ALA A 307 -4.08 0.87 9.11
C ALA A 307 -3.92 -0.59 9.55
N GLU A 308 -4.55 -0.98 10.66
CA GLU A 308 -4.48 -2.35 11.17
C GLU A 308 -5.24 -3.35 10.30
N ASP A 309 -6.32 -2.91 9.65
CA ASP A 309 -7.14 -3.72 8.76
C ASP A 309 -6.49 -4.00 7.38
N LEU A 310 -5.29 -3.45 7.13
CA LEU A 310 -4.57 -3.61 5.86
C LEU A 310 -3.55 -4.75 5.86
N LEU A 311 -3.17 -5.30 7.02
CA LEU A 311 -2.06 -6.24 7.14
C LEU A 311 -2.52 -7.60 7.67
N TYR A 312 -2.53 -8.60 6.79
CA TYR A 312 -2.87 -9.99 7.16
C TYR A 312 -1.62 -10.84 7.41
N ARG A 313 -0.44 -10.33 7.06
CA ARG A 313 0.87 -10.87 7.45
C ARG A 313 1.80 -9.75 7.86
N SER A 314 2.61 -10.02 8.89
CA SER A 314 3.65 -9.08 9.31
C SER A 314 4.72 -8.97 8.22
N PRO A 315 5.06 -7.75 7.76
CA PRO A 315 6.14 -7.57 6.82
C PRO A 315 7.48 -7.91 7.47
N ARG A 316 8.42 -8.43 6.67
CA ARG A 316 9.80 -8.69 7.12
C ARG A 316 10.71 -7.62 6.54
N ALA A 317 11.46 -6.95 7.39
CA ALA A 317 12.55 -6.07 6.95
C ALA A 317 13.87 -6.85 6.91
N ASP A 318 14.68 -6.58 5.89
CA ASP A 318 16.07 -6.97 5.79
C ASP A 318 16.90 -5.69 5.69
N VAL A 319 17.53 -5.32 6.81
CA VAL A 319 18.24 -4.05 6.96
C VAL A 319 19.50 -4.02 6.09
N ASP A 320 20.19 -5.15 5.96
CA ASP A 320 21.46 -5.23 5.24
C ASP A 320 21.25 -5.03 3.72
N SER A 321 20.17 -5.58 3.18
CA SER A 321 19.81 -5.40 1.77
C SER A 321 18.92 -4.16 1.50
N GLY A 322 18.36 -3.55 2.55
CA GLY A 322 17.40 -2.46 2.45
C GLY A 322 16.06 -2.91 1.83
N LEU A 323 15.73 -4.19 1.94
CA LEU A 323 14.53 -4.79 1.36
C LEU A 323 13.44 -4.95 2.42
N TRP A 324 12.20 -4.72 2.00
CA TRP A 324 11.02 -5.11 2.74
C TRP A 324 10.31 -6.23 2.01
N TYR A 325 9.77 -7.18 2.75
CA TYR A 325 9.05 -8.31 2.20
C TYR A 325 7.60 -8.25 2.64
N PHE A 326 6.71 -8.03 1.67
CA PHE A 326 5.26 -8.18 1.81
C PHE A 326 4.88 -9.49 1.15
N ASP A 327 4.28 -10.42 1.90
CA ASP A 327 4.02 -11.80 1.45
C ASP A 327 5.23 -12.52 0.83
N GLY A 328 6.43 -12.23 1.33
CA GLY A 328 7.68 -12.80 0.81
C GLY A 328 8.13 -12.20 -0.52
N LEU A 329 7.43 -11.21 -1.07
CA LEU A 329 7.85 -10.47 -2.26
C LEU A 329 8.69 -9.24 -1.86
N PRO A 330 9.88 -9.04 -2.46
CA PRO A 330 10.77 -7.94 -2.11
C PRO A 330 10.28 -6.60 -2.65
N HIS A 331 10.39 -5.57 -1.82
CA HIS A 331 10.02 -4.19 -2.09
C HIS A 331 11.14 -3.26 -1.63
N ARG A 332 11.43 -2.22 -2.42
CA ARG A 332 12.43 -1.20 -2.10
C ARG A 332 11.99 0.15 -2.62
N ALA A 333 12.22 1.21 -1.83
CA ALA A 333 12.12 2.58 -2.33
C ALA A 333 13.48 3.00 -2.92
N ILE A 334 13.47 3.52 -4.14
CA ILE A 334 14.66 4.08 -4.78
C ILE A 334 14.43 5.59 -4.89
N PRO A 335 15.12 6.41 -4.08
CA PRO A 335 15.03 7.85 -4.21
C PRO A 335 15.74 8.28 -5.50
N VAL A 336 15.08 9.14 -6.27
CA VAL A 336 15.68 9.82 -7.42
C VAL A 336 15.71 11.31 -7.06
N GLU A 337 16.88 11.81 -6.66
CA GLU A 337 17.04 13.19 -6.17
C GLU A 337 17.00 14.23 -7.30
N ALA A 338 17.42 13.87 -8.51
CA ALA A 338 17.25 14.69 -9.71
C ALA A 338 17.54 13.87 -10.98
N MET A 339 16.66 13.94 -11.99
CA MET A 339 17.05 13.63 -13.37
C MET A 339 17.76 14.85 -13.95
N ARG A 340 19.10 14.86 -13.92
CA ARG A 340 19.86 15.82 -14.72
C ARG A 340 19.73 15.41 -16.18
N ARG A 341 19.40 16.36 -17.08
CA ARG A 341 19.40 16.10 -18.53
C ARG A 341 20.75 15.46 -18.92
N ALA A 342 20.69 14.30 -19.55
CA ALA A 342 21.85 13.68 -20.20
C ALA A 342 22.20 14.43 -21.49
#